data_AF-A0A0B3ARW8-F1
#
_entry.id   AF-A0A0B3ARW8-F1
#
_cell.length_a   1.000
_cell.length_b   1.000
_cell.length_c   1.000
_cell.angle_alpha   90.00
_cell.angle_beta   90.00
_cell.angle_gamma   90.00
#
_symmetry.space_group_name_H-M   'P 1'
#
loop_
_entity.id
_entity.type
_entity.pdbx_description
1 polymer ?
#
loop_
_entity_poly.entity_id
_entity_poly.type
_entity_poly.pdbx_seq_one_letter_code
_entity_poly.pdbx_strand_id
1 'polypeptide(L)'
;MTANDISPEYHVRMQAAFQKHVDNGISKTVTLPRSATPQDIEKVYLQAYELGCKGISVYRSGSREGEVIHLSSKRDEQISLAHWV
;
A
#
# COMPACT_ATOMS: atom_id res chain seq x y z
N MET A 1 -5.54 -13.64 2.39
CA MET A 1 -5.29 -12.28 2.94
C MET A 1 -4.06 -11.72 2.25
N THR A 2 -4.17 -10.51 1.72
CA THR A 2 -3.16 -9.75 0.97
C THR A 2 -3.00 -8.37 1.61
N ALA A 3 -2.06 -7.55 1.11
CA ALA A 3 -1.83 -6.20 1.64
C ALA A 3 -3.08 -5.29 1.56
N ASN A 4 -3.92 -5.47 0.53
CA ASN A 4 -5.14 -4.69 0.31
C ASN A 4 -6.29 -5.09 1.24
N ASP A 5 -6.19 -6.26 1.87
CA ASP A 5 -7.21 -6.74 2.82
C ASP A 5 -7.03 -6.15 4.23
N ILE A 6 -5.93 -5.41 4.48
CA ILE A 6 -5.58 -4.81 5.76
C ILE A 6 -5.76 -3.29 5.67
N SER A 7 -6.46 -2.68 6.63
CA SER A 7 -6.68 -1.24 6.62
C SER A 7 -5.35 -0.47 6.78
N PRO A 8 -5.23 0.75 6.20
CA PRO A 8 -4.03 1.56 6.33
C PRO A 8 -3.60 1.78 7.79
N GLU A 9 -4.56 1.99 8.71
CA GLU A 9 -4.29 2.20 10.13
C GLU A 9 -3.66 0.98 10.78
N TYR A 10 -4.08 -0.24 10.37
CA TYR A 10 -3.49 -1.48 10.85
C TYR A 10 -2.07 -1.68 10.30
N HIS A 11 -1.79 -1.30 9.05
CA HIS A 11 -0.40 -1.31 8.54
C HIS A 11 0.52 -0.44 9.41
N VAL A 12 0.07 0.77 9.78
CA VAL A 12 0.84 1.69 10.64
C VAL A 12 1.02 1.11 12.04
N ARG A 13 -0.04 0.58 12.65
CA ARG A 13 0.05 -0.05 14.00
C ARG A 13 1.02 -1.22 14.02
N MET A 14 1.02 -2.03 12.97
CA MET A 14 1.97 -3.13 12.82
C MET A 14 3.41 -2.59 12.75
N GLN A 15 3.68 -1.60 11.91
CA GLN A 15 5.02 -1.01 11.84
C GLN A 15 5.45 -0.41 13.19
N ALA A 16 4.57 0.32 13.87
CA ALA A 16 4.84 0.91 15.17
C ALA A 16 5.15 -0.15 16.24
N ALA A 17 4.45 -1.29 16.22
CA ALA A 17 4.71 -2.40 17.14
C ALA A 17 6.15 -2.92 17.01
N PHE A 18 6.63 -3.09 15.77
CA PHE A 18 8.03 -3.49 15.54
C PHE A 18 9.02 -2.36 15.83
N GLN A 19 8.68 -1.11 15.52
CA GLN A 19 9.59 0.03 15.70
C GLN A 19 10.06 0.21 17.15
N LYS A 20 9.23 -0.17 18.14
CA LYS A 20 9.58 -0.16 19.58
C LYS A 20 10.81 -1.02 19.93
N HIS A 21 11.13 -1.99 19.08
CA HIS A 21 12.23 -2.93 19.27
C HIS A 21 13.34 -2.78 18.22
N VAL A 22 13.29 -1.72 17.39
CA VAL A 22 14.27 -1.44 16.35
C VAL A 22 14.86 -0.05 16.56
N ASP A 23 16.19 -0.01 16.72
CA ASP A 23 17.02 1.18 16.90
C ASP A 23 17.16 2.02 15.62
N ASN A 24 17.12 1.39 14.46
CA ASN A 24 17.09 2.00 13.15
C ASN A 24 15.64 2.21 12.64
N GLY A 25 15.49 2.69 11.41
CA GLY A 25 14.18 2.80 10.74
C GLY A 25 13.71 1.47 10.15
N ILE A 26 12.39 1.32 9.99
CA ILE A 26 11.77 0.17 9.31
C ILE A 26 11.33 0.60 7.90
N SER A 27 11.76 -0.12 6.87
CA SER A 27 11.28 0.07 5.50
C SER A 27 10.01 -0.76 5.27
N LYS A 28 8.84 -0.12 5.43
CA LYS A 28 7.53 -0.73 5.19
C LYS A 28 6.62 0.24 4.46
N THR A 29 5.91 -0.28 3.47
CA THR A 29 4.91 0.47 2.70
C THR A 29 3.51 0.23 3.26
N VAL A 30 2.75 1.30 3.48
CA VAL A 30 1.30 1.29 3.75
C VAL A 30 0.59 1.36 2.40
N THR A 31 -0.16 0.32 2.06
CA THR A 31 -0.93 0.28 0.82
C THR A 31 -2.30 0.91 1.01
N LEU A 32 -2.69 1.80 0.12
CA LEU A 32 -4.00 2.46 0.09
C LEU A 32 -4.77 2.08 -1.18
N PRO A 33 -6.11 2.00 -1.11
CA PRO A 33 -6.94 1.79 -2.29
C PRO A 33 -6.87 2.97 -3.25
N ARG A 34 -7.28 2.76 -4.51
CA ARG A 34 -7.30 3.80 -5.54
C ARG A 34 -8.18 5.00 -5.17
N SER A 35 -9.24 4.75 -4.40
CA SER A 35 -10.18 5.76 -3.91
C SER A 35 -9.67 6.59 -2.74
N ALA A 36 -8.48 6.30 -2.20
CA ALA A 36 -7.95 7.03 -1.04
C ALA A 36 -7.69 8.51 -1.40
N THR A 37 -8.16 9.39 -0.52
CA THR A 37 -8.03 10.84 -0.65
C THR A 37 -6.69 11.33 -0.09
N PRO A 38 -6.27 12.57 -0.42
CA PRO A 38 -5.14 13.20 0.25
C PRO A 38 -5.26 13.21 1.78
N GLN A 39 -6.48 13.41 2.31
CA GLN A 39 -6.76 13.40 3.75
C GLN A 39 -6.53 12.01 4.36
N ASP A 40 -6.78 10.93 3.62
CA ASP A 40 -6.50 9.57 4.11
C ASP A 40 -4.99 9.30 4.18
N ILE A 41 -4.21 9.85 3.24
CA ILE A 41 -2.74 9.79 3.28
C ILE A 41 -2.19 10.63 4.44
N GLU A 42 -2.76 11.81 4.67
CA GLU A 42 -2.42 12.68 5.80
C GLU A 42 -2.63 11.95 7.14
N LYS A 43 -3.77 11.28 7.33
CA LYS A 43 -4.04 10.47 8.52
C LYS A 43 -2.99 9.40 8.74
N VAL A 44 -2.53 8.72 7.68
CA VAL A 44 -1.46 7.71 7.78
C VAL A 44 -0.16 8.33 8.29
N TYR A 45 0.21 9.51 7.79
CA TYR A 45 1.41 10.23 8.24
C TYR A 45 1.31 10.69 9.69
N LEU A 46 0.18 11.30 10.06
CA LEU A 46 -0.07 11.76 11.43
C LEU A 46 -0.07 10.59 12.42
N GLN A 47 -0.76 9.49 12.08
CA GLN A 47 -0.79 8.30 12.94
C GLN A 47 0.60 7.67 13.09
N ALA A 48 1.41 7.62 12.01
CA ALA A 48 2.78 7.10 12.09
C ALA A 48 3.66 7.97 13.00
N TYR A 49 3.52 9.29 12.92
CA TYR A 49 4.20 10.24 13.79
C TYR A 49 3.78 10.07 15.26
N GLU A 50 2.47 10.04 15.55
CA GLU A 50 1.93 9.86 16.89
C GLU A 50 2.37 8.54 17.55
N LEU A 51 2.51 7.47 16.75
CA LEU A 51 2.95 6.15 17.23
C LEU A 51 4.47 6.00 17.29
N GLY A 52 5.25 7.04 16.96
CA GLY A 52 6.71 7.03 17.07
C GLY A 52 7.43 6.24 15.97
N CYS A 53 6.83 6.11 14.78
CA CYS A 53 7.52 5.55 13.61
C CYS A 53 8.62 6.49 13.13
N LYS A 54 9.83 5.97 12.90
CA LYS A 54 10.98 6.78 12.43
C LYS A 54 10.89 7.18 10.95
N GLY A 55 10.01 6.54 10.21
CA GLY A 55 9.73 6.80 8.81
C GLY A 55 8.48 6.05 8.40
N ILE A 56 7.89 6.44 7.28
CA ILE A 56 6.70 5.82 6.72
C ILE A 56 6.76 5.96 5.21
N SER A 57 6.29 4.94 4.49
CA SER A 57 6.15 5.00 3.03
C SER A 57 4.74 4.60 2.67
N VAL A 58 4.13 5.31 1.73
CA VAL A 58 2.76 5.05 1.27
C VAL A 58 2.76 4.65 -0.19
N TYR A 59 1.84 3.78 -0.55
CA TYR A 59 1.57 3.44 -1.93
C TYR A 59 0.06 3.42 -2.17
N ARG A 60 -0.43 4.35 -2.98
CA ARG A 60 -1.83 4.36 -3.40
C ARG A 60 -1.96 3.60 -4.71
N SER A 61 -2.88 2.63 -4.75
CA SER A 61 -3.17 1.87 -5.97
C SER A 61 -3.55 2.81 -7.11
N GLY A 62 -3.04 2.57 -8.31
CA GLY A 62 -3.25 3.43 -9.48
C GLY A 62 -2.55 4.79 -9.42
N SER A 63 -1.54 4.96 -8.56
CA SER A 63 -0.72 6.20 -8.51
C SER A 63 0.39 6.25 -9.57
N ARG A 64 0.68 5.13 -10.25
CA ARG A 64 1.68 5.03 -11.32
C ARG A 64 1.05 4.42 -12.57
N GLU A 65 1.40 4.94 -13.74
CA GLU A 65 1.05 4.33 -15.02
C GLU A 65 1.79 2.99 -15.20
N GLY A 66 1.12 1.96 -15.74
CA GLY A 66 1.73 0.65 -15.95
C GLY A 66 1.95 -0.19 -14.69
N GLU A 67 1.17 0.04 -13.62
CA GLU A 67 1.22 -0.74 -12.40
C GLU A 67 1.00 -2.26 -12.67
N VAL A 68 2.00 -3.09 -12.36
CA VAL A 68 1.99 -4.56 -12.56
C VAL A 68 1.41 -5.31 -11.35
N ILE A 69 0.80 -4.59 -10.40
CA ILE A 69 0.12 -5.22 -9.25
C ILE A 69 -1.20 -5.79 -9.76
N HIS A 70 -1.11 -6.97 -10.38
CA HIS A 70 -2.25 -7.73 -10.86
C HIS A 70 -3.04 -8.29 -9.66
N LEU A 71 -4.15 -7.64 -9.32
CA LEU A 71 -5.23 -8.34 -8.65
C LEU A 71 -5.80 -9.32 -9.68
N SER A 72 -5.39 -10.59 -9.64
CA SER A 72 -5.99 -11.63 -10.49
C SER A 72 -7.42 -11.89 -10.01
N SER A 73 -8.34 -10.96 -10.28
CA SER A 73 -9.75 -11.32 -10.32
C SER A 73 -9.93 -12.12 -11.60
N LYS A 74 -10.31 -13.40 -11.48
CA LYS A 74 -10.66 -14.28 -12.60
C LYS A 74 -11.36 -13.50 -13.74
N ARG A 75 -10.64 -13.28 -14.83
CA ARG A 75 -11.09 -13.14 -16.23
C ARG A 75 -9.86 -12.77 -17.07
N ASP A 76 -9.04 -13.78 -17.35
CA ASP A 76 -8.24 -13.80 -18.57
C ASP A 76 -9.21 -14.03 -19.74
N GLU A 77 -10.00 -13.02 -20.07
CA GLU A 77 -10.77 -13.01 -21.31
C GLU A 77 -10.03 -12.15 -22.32
N GLN A 78 -9.28 -12.87 -23.16
CA GLN A 78 -9.11 -12.59 -24.58
C GLN A 78 -8.26 -11.36 -24.93
N ILE A 79 -6.95 -11.46 -24.70
CA ILE A 79 -6.00 -10.81 -25.62
C ILE A 79 -6.06 -11.64 -26.91
N SER A 80 -6.90 -11.17 -27.84
CA SER A 80 -7.00 -11.63 -29.22
C SER A 80 -5.61 -11.70 -29.87
N LEU A 81 -5.20 -12.90 -30.27
CA LEU A 81 -4.00 -13.19 -31.05
C LEU A 81 -4.09 -12.67 -32.52
N ALA A 82 -5.01 -11.76 -32.84
CA ALA A 82 -5.26 -11.30 -34.21
C ALA A 82 -4.45 -10.07 -34.66
N HIS A 83 -3.40 -9.66 -33.95
CA HIS A 83 -2.58 -8.48 -34.33
C HIS A 83 -1.18 -8.82 -34.86
N TRP A 84 -0.88 -10.10 -35.16
CA TRP A 84 0.42 -10.52 -35.71
C TRP A 84 0.28 -11.58 -36.83
N VAL A 85 -0.66 -11.39 -37.75
CA VAL A 85 -0.61 -11.95 -39.12
C VAL A 85 -1.04 -10.88 -40.10
#